data_AF-A0A838Q6J1-F1
#
_entry.id   AF-A0A838Q6J1-F1
#
_cell.length_a   1.000
_cell.length_b   1.000
_cell.length_c   1.000
_cell.angle_alpha   90.00
_cell.angle_beta   90.00
_cell.angle_gamma   90.00
#
_symmetry.space_group_name_H-M   'P 1'
#
loop_
_entity.id
_entity.type
_entity.pdbx_description
1 polymer ?
#
loop_
_entity_poly.entity_id
_entity_poly.type
_entity_poly.pdbx_seq_one_letter_code
_entity_poly.pdbx_strand_id
1 'polypeptide(L)'
;FDPSLWWNYNHLLEVAPEQLGKAAKLEKTLYFAVSSDMGELGQRFADVLTKSAPSGIHWHHEAMPDEKHSTIYHPAALKAFRSVFKPATEK
;
A
#
# COMPACT_ATOMS: atom_id res chain seq x y z
N PHE A 1 -7.18 -2.36 3.10
CA PHE A 1 -7.65 -1.40 2.08
C PHE A 1 -7.97 -0.11 2.81
N ASP A 2 -7.53 1.02 2.28
CA ASP A 2 -7.67 2.38 2.83
C ASP A 2 -7.15 2.53 4.27
N PRO A 3 -5.83 2.35 4.48
CA PRO A 3 -5.23 2.44 5.81
C PRO A 3 -5.50 3.82 6.43
N SER A 4 -5.83 3.84 7.73
CA SER A 4 -6.04 5.07 8.50
C SER A 4 -4.73 5.81 8.77
N LEU A 5 -4.08 6.28 7.70
CA LEU A 5 -2.77 6.92 7.74
C LEU A 5 -2.76 8.23 8.54
N TRP A 6 -3.93 8.83 8.77
CA TRP A 6 -4.13 10.01 9.61
C TRP A 6 -4.00 9.74 11.11
N TRP A 7 -4.13 8.48 11.52
CA TRP A 7 -4.12 8.10 12.93
C TRP A 7 -2.82 8.56 13.61
N ASN A 8 -2.97 9.05 14.84
CA ASN A 8 -1.85 9.55 15.65
C ASN A 8 -1.00 10.58 14.90
N TYR A 9 -1.60 11.64 14.38
CA TYR A 9 -0.90 12.74 13.68
C TYR A 9 -0.05 12.30 12.48
N ASN A 10 -0.52 11.29 11.74
CA ASN A 10 0.24 10.66 10.64
C ASN A 10 1.52 9.91 11.05
N HIS A 11 1.66 9.53 12.32
CA HIS A 11 2.90 8.95 12.86
C HIS A 11 3.43 7.74 12.06
N LEU A 12 2.56 6.93 11.45
CA LEU A 12 3.00 5.82 10.59
C LEU A 12 3.88 6.31 9.44
N LEU A 13 3.54 7.44 8.81
CA LEU A 13 4.32 8.01 7.71
C LEU A 13 5.69 8.52 8.18
N GLU A 14 5.79 8.95 9.45
CA GLU A 14 7.02 9.46 10.05
C GLU A 14 7.99 8.34 10.39
N VAL A 15 7.50 7.24 10.97
CA VAL A 15 8.36 6.13 11.43
C VAL A 15 8.61 5.06 10.37
N ALA A 16 7.75 4.95 9.36
CA ALA A 16 7.88 3.92 8.32
C ALA A 16 9.25 3.93 7.61
N PRO A 17 9.86 5.08 7.23
CA PRO A 17 11.18 5.09 6.60
C PRO A 17 12.26 4.41 7.45
N GLU A 18 12.30 4.72 8.75
CA GLU A 18 13.27 4.13 9.68
C GLU A 18 13.01 2.64 9.89
N GLN A 19 11.74 2.25 10.07
CA GLN A 19 11.37 0.85 10.30
C GLN A 19 11.62 -0.03 9.08
N LEU A 20 11.32 0.48 7.88
CA LEU A 20 11.60 -0.22 6.62
C LEU A 20 13.11 -0.35 6.38
N GLY A 21 13.89 0.68 6.71
CA GLY A 21 15.35 0.66 6.60
C GLY A 21 16.05 -0.31 7.55
N LYS A 22 15.42 -0.71 8.66
CA LYS A 22 15.96 -1.73 9.58
C LYS A 22 15.90 -3.16 9.01
N ALA A 23 15.03 -3.41 8.04
CA ALA A 23 14.94 -4.71 7.39
C ALA A 23 15.98 -4.83 6.27
N ALA A 24 16.93 -5.77 6.38
CA ALA A 24 17.92 -5.98 5.32
C ALA A 24 17.29 -6.56 4.04
N LYS A 25 16.29 -7.44 4.20
CA LYS A 25 15.58 -8.14 3.12
C LYS A 25 14.18 -8.55 3.60
N LEU A 26 13.16 -8.36 2.76
CA LEU A 26 11.78 -8.70 3.10
C LEU A 26 11.05 -9.28 1.88
N GLU A 27 11.04 -10.61 1.77
CA GLU A 27 10.34 -11.34 0.69
C GLU A 27 8.83 -11.38 0.95
N LYS A 28 8.16 -10.25 0.73
CA LYS A 28 6.72 -10.07 0.96
C LYS A 28 6.08 -9.24 -0.14
N THR A 29 4.79 -9.43 -0.32
CA THR A 29 3.96 -8.60 -1.18
C THR A 29 3.05 -7.72 -0.34
N LEU A 30 3.07 -6.40 -0.58
CA LEU A 30 2.17 -5.43 0.03
C LEU A 30 1.26 -4.84 -1.06
N TYR A 31 -0.04 -5.07 -0.95
CA TYR A 31 -1.03 -4.38 -1.76
C TYR A 31 -1.84 -3.45 -0.86
N PHE A 32 -1.95 -2.18 -1.23
CA PHE A 32 -2.89 -1.28 -0.59
C PHE A 32 -3.64 -0.45 -1.63
N ALA A 33 -4.89 -0.14 -1.32
CA ALA A 33 -5.73 0.74 -2.13
C ALA A 33 -6.16 1.94 -1.28
N VAL A 34 -6.43 3.05 -1.94
CA VAL A 34 -6.72 4.34 -1.29
C VAL A 34 -7.96 4.96 -1.95
N SER A 35 -8.91 5.38 -1.12
CA SER A 35 -10.17 6.00 -1.55
C SER A 35 -9.98 7.49 -1.89
N SER A 36 -11.04 8.14 -2.36
CA SER A 36 -11.05 9.60 -2.51
C SER A 36 -10.75 10.34 -1.21
N ASP A 37 -11.11 9.76 -0.07
CA ASP A 37 -11.01 10.40 1.23
C ASP A 37 -9.55 10.48 1.72
N MET A 38 -8.67 9.63 1.19
CA MET A 38 -7.30 9.42 1.69
C MET A 38 -6.20 9.62 0.63
N GLY A 39 -6.54 10.18 -0.55
CA GLY A 39 -5.65 10.24 -1.71
C GLY A 39 -4.26 10.83 -1.42
N GLU A 40 -4.19 11.97 -0.74
CA GLU A 40 -2.91 12.63 -0.42
C GLU A 40 -2.05 11.78 0.53
N LEU A 41 -2.63 11.26 1.62
CA LEU A 41 -1.90 10.42 2.57
C LEU A 41 -1.46 9.10 1.94
N GLY A 42 -2.30 8.53 1.08
CA GLY A 42 -1.98 7.35 0.28
C GLY A 42 -0.76 7.56 -0.61
N GLN A 43 -0.72 8.69 -1.32
CA GLN A 43 0.43 9.05 -2.15
C GLN A 43 1.69 9.25 -1.31
N ARG A 44 1.60 9.94 -0.17
CA ARG A 44 2.73 10.11 0.76
C ARG A 44 3.28 8.76 1.25
N PHE A 45 2.41 7.79 1.51
CA PHE A 45 2.85 6.44 1.89
C PHE A 45 3.52 5.70 0.73
N ALA A 46 3.00 5.82 -0.49
CA ALA A 46 3.65 5.28 -1.69
C ALA A 46 5.06 5.88 -1.90
N ASP A 47 5.23 7.18 -1.62
CA ASP A 47 6.53 7.84 -1.70
C ASP A 47 7.52 7.32 -0.65
N VAL A 48 7.04 7.03 0.57
CA VAL A 48 7.84 6.39 1.63
C VAL A 48 8.30 5.00 1.19
N LEU A 49 7.39 4.17 0.65
CA LEU A 49 7.74 2.84 0.15
C LEU A 49 8.73 2.93 -1.02
N THR A 50 8.55 3.89 -1.93
CA THR A 50 9.47 4.10 -3.06
C THR A 50 10.90 4.39 -2.59
N LYS A 51 11.06 5.18 -1.52
CA LYS A 51 12.37 5.62 -1.03
C LYS A 51 13.02 4.65 -0.05
N SER A 52 12.23 3.94 0.74
CA SER A 52 12.73 3.25 1.94
C SER A 52 12.39 1.77 1.98
N ALA A 53 11.65 1.23 1.00
CA ALA A 53 11.34 -0.19 0.95
C ALA A 53 12.64 -1.04 0.92
N PRO A 54 12.74 -2.06 1.78
CA PRO A 54 13.88 -2.97 1.77
C PRO A 54 13.88 -3.83 0.51
N SER A 55 15.03 -4.42 0.19
CA SER A 55 15.13 -5.34 -0.94
C SER A 55 14.17 -6.54 -0.78
N GLY A 56 13.61 -7.02 -1.89
CA GLY A 56 12.72 -8.19 -1.93
C GLY A 56 11.24 -7.90 -1.65
N ILE A 57 10.87 -6.70 -1.19
CA ILE A 57 9.45 -6.36 -1.05
C ILE A 57 8.87 -5.95 -2.41
N HIS A 58 7.76 -6.56 -2.77
CA HIS A 58 6.96 -6.17 -3.93
C HIS A 58 5.74 -5.41 -3.42
N TRP A 59 5.59 -4.14 -3.78
CA TRP A 59 4.45 -3.35 -3.31
C TRP A 59 3.68 -2.71 -4.46
N HIS A 60 2.38 -2.53 -4.26
CA HIS A 60 1.47 -1.89 -5.22
C HIS A 60 0.51 -0.94 -4.48
N HIS A 61 0.38 0.26 -5.03
CA HIS A 61 -0.60 1.27 -4.62
C HIS A 61 -1.69 1.38 -5.68
N GLU A 62 -2.95 1.19 -5.27
CA GLU A 62 -4.12 1.34 -6.13
C GLU A 62 -4.96 2.55 -5.70
N ALA A 63 -4.93 3.63 -6.49
CA ALA A 63 -5.85 4.75 -6.28
C ALA A 63 -7.25 4.39 -6.80
N MET A 64 -8.29 4.63 -5.98
CA MET A 64 -9.69 4.37 -6.32
C MET A 64 -10.54 5.61 -6.03
N PRO A 65 -10.43 6.69 -6.84
CA PRO A 65 -11.09 7.97 -6.58
C PRO A 65 -12.61 7.91 -6.68
N ASP A 66 -13.17 6.88 -7.30
CA ASP A 66 -14.62 6.65 -7.39
C ASP A 66 -15.18 5.97 -6.12
N GLU A 67 -14.31 5.55 -5.20
CA GLU A 67 -14.69 4.87 -3.95
C GLU A 67 -14.50 5.77 -2.74
N LYS A 68 -15.32 5.52 -1.71
CA LYS A 68 -15.21 6.13 -0.37
C LYS A 68 -14.56 5.16 0.61
N HIS A 69 -14.16 5.67 1.78
CA HIS A 69 -13.64 4.82 2.86
C HIS A 69 -14.56 3.64 3.20
N SER A 70 -15.87 3.87 3.17
CA SER A 70 -16.88 2.84 3.48
C SER A 70 -17.16 1.85 2.35
N THR A 71 -16.81 2.14 1.09
CA THR A 71 -17.16 1.30 -0.07
C THR A 71 -15.96 0.58 -0.67
N ILE A 72 -14.74 1.11 -0.48
CA ILE A 72 -13.54 0.65 -1.16
C ILE A 72 -13.13 -0.80 -0.84
N TYR A 73 -13.47 -1.35 0.32
CA TYR A 73 -12.98 -2.65 0.76
C TYR A 73 -13.25 -3.76 -0.26
N HIS A 74 -14.50 -3.89 -0.71
CA HIS A 74 -14.90 -4.97 -1.60
C HIS A 74 -14.23 -4.91 -2.98
N PRO A 75 -14.31 -3.79 -3.74
CA PRO A 75 -13.67 -3.71 -5.05
C PRO A 75 -12.14 -3.78 -4.97
N ALA A 76 -11.53 -3.20 -3.93
CA ALA A 76 -10.09 -3.26 -3.75
C ALA A 76 -9.59 -4.68 -3.41
N ALA A 77 -10.33 -5.44 -2.60
CA ALA A 77 -10.01 -6.83 -2.30
C ALA A 77 -10.00 -7.69 -3.56
N LEU A 78 -11.01 -7.57 -4.41
CA LEU A 78 -11.08 -8.31 -5.67
C LEU A 78 -9.91 -7.98 -6.61
N LYS A 79 -9.54 -6.71 -6.74
CA LYS A 79 -8.36 -6.28 -7.52
C LYS A 79 -7.06 -6.85 -6.93
N ALA A 80 -6.91 -6.78 -5.60
CA ALA A 80 -5.73 -7.29 -4.91
C ALA A 80 -5.55 -8.79 -5.13
N PHE A 81 -6.60 -9.60 -4.95
CA PHE A 81 -6.52 -11.04 -5.17
C PHE A 81 -6.11 -11.39 -6.60
N ARG A 82 -6.70 -10.71 -7.60
CA ARG A 82 -6.36 -10.92 -9.01
C ARG A 82 -4.93 -10.52 -9.35
N SER A 83 -4.39 -9.49 -8.69
CA SER A 83 -3.03 -9.00 -8.92
C SER A 83 -1.99 -9.86 -8.21
N VAL A 84 -2.16 -10.07 -6.89
CA VAL A 84 -1.18 -10.75 -6.03
C VAL A 84 -1.09 -12.24 -6.34
N PHE A 85 -2.20 -12.89 -6.71
CA PHE A 85 -2.24 -14.33 -7.01
C PHE A 85 -2.40 -14.63 -8.51
N LYS A 86 -2.05 -13.67 -9.37
CA LYS A 86 -2.03 -13.92 -10.82
C LYS A 86 -1.10 -15.12 -11.10
N PRO A 87 -1.54 -16.12 -11.87
CA PRO A 87 -0.67 -17.23 -12.26
C PRO A 87 0.58 -16.71 -12.96
N ALA A 88 1.72 -17.35 -12.70
CA ALA A 88 2.91 -17.09 -13.49
C ALA A 88 2.59 -17.41 -14.95
N THR A 89 2.83 -16.47 -15.86
CA THR A 89 2.73 -16.75 -17.28
C THR A 89 3.83 -17.76 -17.62
N GLU A 90 3.45 -19.01 -17.89
CA GLU A 90 4.38 -20.00 -18.45
C GLU A 90 4.97 -19.42 -19.74
N LYS A 91 6.29 -19.52 -19.89
CA LYS A 91 7.02 -19.16 -21.10
C LYS A 91 7.11 -20.36 -22.03
#